data_AF-A0A0V0UAF2-F1
#
_entry.id   AF-A0A0V0UAF2-F1
#
_cell.length_a   1.000
_cell.length_b   1.000
_cell.length_c   1.000
_cell.angle_alpha   90.00
_cell.angle_beta   90.00
_cell.angle_gamma   90.00
#
_symmetry.space_group_name_H-M   'P 1'
#
loop_
_entity.id
_entity.type
_entity.pdbx_description
1 polymer ?
#
loop_
_entity_poly.entity_id
_entity_poly.type
_entity_poly.pdbx_seq_one_letter_code
_entity_poly.pdbx_strand_id
1 'polypeptide(L)'
;MDSSRSEIFDSDKQPSVKSRYRMNTYLDVPEDKTGKFYLLFTLKERIGELIASLKVFEAHGINIVHIESRPSRSHAGCYEFLIECNAMDKQVKSVFKTLQDIAENVTIQTFGPIHECNGAMISYLQAINNNNNIIIITVITDVVPWFPKKIKDLDLFADRVLTYGSELDADHPGFKDEVYRKRRQLFADIAHNYRHGQPIPRIEYTKEETETWGLIYKELKKLYPTHACREFNHIFPLLEQNCGYSEKCIPQLQDVSDFLKECTGFTVRPVAGLLSSRDFLAGLAFRVFHTTQYIRHSSAPKYTPEPDVCHELLGHVPLFADPNFAQFSQEIGLSSLGAPDEVIQKLATLYWFTVEFGLCEQEGKRKAYGAGLLSSFGELQVPFLFKRLSTIFRSVYFSTA
;
A
#
# COMPACT_ATOMS: atom_id res chain seq x y z
N MET A 1 -6.21 -67.62 -20.65
CA MET A 1 -6.51 -66.53 -21.60
C MET A 1 -7.41 -65.56 -20.87
N ASP A 2 -6.91 -64.34 -20.76
CA ASP A 2 -7.53 -63.10 -20.30
C ASP A 2 -8.15 -63.01 -18.89
N SER A 3 -7.44 -62.28 -18.01
CA SER A 3 -7.97 -61.70 -16.77
C SER A 3 -8.19 -60.20 -17.02
N SER A 4 -9.44 -59.78 -17.20
CA SER A 4 -9.78 -58.35 -17.19
C SER A 4 -9.93 -57.87 -15.74
N ARG A 5 -8.98 -57.03 -15.36
CA ARG A 5 -8.81 -56.39 -14.06
C ARG A 5 -9.96 -55.44 -13.74
N SER A 6 -10.41 -55.53 -12.49
CA SER A 6 -10.99 -54.46 -11.71
C SER A 6 -10.06 -53.25 -11.68
N GLU A 7 -10.49 -52.10 -12.22
CA GLU A 7 -9.76 -50.84 -12.04
C GLU A 7 -9.93 -50.35 -10.61
N ILE A 8 -8.82 -50.42 -9.90
CA ILE A 8 -8.59 -49.86 -8.57
C ILE A 8 -8.60 -48.35 -8.71
N PHE A 9 -9.46 -47.67 -7.93
CA PHE A 9 -9.40 -46.22 -7.73
C PHE A 9 -8.04 -45.85 -7.14
N ASP A 10 -7.20 -45.23 -7.97
CA ASP A 10 -5.90 -44.68 -7.58
C ASP A 10 -6.13 -43.43 -6.71
N SER A 11 -5.94 -43.57 -5.39
CA SER A 11 -6.20 -42.54 -4.39
C SER A 11 -5.09 -41.48 -4.27
N ASP A 12 -4.16 -41.41 -5.21
CA ASP A 12 -2.98 -40.51 -5.17
C ASP A 12 -2.96 -39.39 -6.22
N LYS A 13 -4.13 -38.94 -6.69
CA LYS A 13 -4.24 -37.69 -7.47
C LYS A 13 -5.10 -36.66 -6.76
N GLN A 14 -4.55 -36.05 -5.70
CA GLN A 14 -4.99 -34.71 -5.31
C GLN A 14 -4.73 -33.76 -6.51
N PRO A 15 -5.71 -32.96 -6.95
CA PRO A 15 -5.43 -31.89 -7.90
C PRO A 15 -4.47 -30.93 -7.20
N SER A 16 -3.20 -30.93 -7.62
CA SER A 16 -2.23 -29.94 -7.15
C SER A 16 -2.73 -28.58 -7.62
N VAL A 17 -3.39 -27.83 -6.74
CA VAL A 17 -3.55 -26.39 -6.89
C VAL A 17 -2.15 -25.82 -6.71
N LYS A 18 -1.33 -25.90 -7.77
CA LYS A 18 -0.16 -25.06 -7.91
C LYS A 18 -0.71 -23.63 -7.96
N SER A 19 -0.74 -22.99 -6.80
CA SER A 19 -0.88 -21.54 -6.67
C SER A 19 0.00 -20.91 -7.77
N ARG A 20 -0.62 -20.21 -8.71
CA ARG A 20 0.08 -19.40 -9.73
C ARG A 20 0.79 -18.18 -9.10
N TYR A 21 0.84 -18.08 -7.78
CA TYR A 21 1.33 -16.94 -7.00
C TYR A 21 2.13 -17.43 -5.79
N ARG A 22 3.14 -18.29 -6.01
CA ARG A 22 4.22 -18.45 -5.02
C ARG A 22 5.28 -17.39 -5.32
N MET A 23 5.23 -16.27 -4.61
CA MET A 23 6.33 -15.30 -4.59
C MET A 23 7.25 -15.68 -3.43
N ASN A 24 8.47 -16.17 -3.72
CA ASN A 24 9.43 -16.54 -2.67
C ASN A 24 10.42 -15.43 -2.32
N THR A 25 10.50 -14.34 -3.10
CA THR A 25 11.27 -13.10 -2.80
C THR A 25 10.81 -11.95 -3.71
N TYR A 26 11.31 -10.73 -3.48
CA TYR A 26 11.10 -9.42 -4.17
C TYR A 26 11.10 -9.41 -5.72
N LEU A 27 11.22 -10.55 -6.41
CA LEU A 27 11.63 -10.67 -7.82
C LEU A 27 10.74 -11.56 -8.71
N ASP A 28 9.66 -12.16 -8.22
CA ASP A 28 8.86 -13.06 -9.08
C ASP A 28 7.91 -12.27 -10.00
N VAL A 29 8.41 -11.93 -11.19
CA VAL A 29 7.64 -11.48 -12.36
C VAL A 29 6.81 -12.68 -12.87
N PRO A 30 5.57 -12.49 -13.37
CA PRO A 30 4.84 -13.54 -14.08
C PRO A 30 5.74 -14.24 -15.12
N GLU A 31 5.67 -15.57 -15.22
CA GLU A 31 6.50 -16.40 -16.12
C GLU A 31 6.37 -16.03 -17.62
N ASP A 32 5.45 -15.13 -17.99
CA ASP A 32 5.16 -14.77 -19.38
C ASP A 32 6.22 -13.87 -20.05
N LYS A 33 7.23 -13.39 -19.30
CA LYS A 33 8.30 -12.48 -19.80
C LYS A 33 7.78 -11.22 -20.50
N THR A 34 6.48 -10.92 -20.41
CA THR A 34 5.85 -9.72 -20.98
C THR A 34 5.49 -8.78 -19.85
N GLY A 35 6.22 -7.68 -19.71
CA GLY A 35 5.91 -6.65 -18.72
C GLY A 35 4.60 -5.94 -19.03
N LYS A 36 3.92 -5.45 -17.99
CA LYS A 36 2.84 -4.46 -18.12
C LYS A 36 3.43 -3.06 -18.20
N PHE A 37 3.12 -2.36 -19.29
CA PHE A 37 3.57 -0.99 -19.54
C PHE A 37 2.39 -0.04 -19.54
N TYR A 38 2.59 1.13 -18.96
CA TYR A 38 1.64 2.23 -19.00
C TYR A 38 2.28 3.38 -19.78
N LEU A 39 1.73 3.71 -20.94
CA LEU A 39 2.15 4.87 -21.71
C LEU A 39 1.16 6.01 -21.45
N LEU A 40 1.69 7.17 -21.04
CA LEU A 40 0.94 8.40 -20.96
C LEU A 40 1.42 9.32 -22.09
N PHE A 41 0.54 9.72 -23.00
CA PHE A 41 0.90 10.70 -24.02
C PHE A 41 -0.20 11.73 -24.24
N THR A 42 0.20 12.92 -24.67
CA THR A 42 -0.69 14.06 -24.90
C THR A 42 -0.84 14.31 -26.40
N LEU A 43 -2.07 14.27 -26.91
CA LEU A 43 -2.39 14.59 -28.30
C LEU A 43 -3.23 15.86 -28.37
N LYS A 44 -3.03 16.64 -29.43
CA LYS A 44 -3.88 17.78 -29.73
C LYS A 44 -5.27 17.30 -30.18
N GLU A 45 -6.32 18.03 -29.78
CA GLU A 45 -7.69 17.74 -30.21
C GLU A 45 -7.85 18.05 -31.70
N ARG A 46 -7.71 17.02 -32.54
CA ARG A 46 -7.93 17.06 -33.99
C ARG A 46 -8.49 15.73 -34.49
N ILE A 47 -9.22 15.79 -35.60
CA ILE A 47 -9.82 14.61 -36.22
C ILE A 47 -8.70 13.66 -36.67
N GLY A 48 -8.76 12.41 -36.22
CA GLY A 48 -7.89 11.34 -36.68
C GLY A 48 -6.59 11.13 -35.88
N GLU A 49 -6.19 12.05 -35.00
CA GLU A 49 -4.93 11.94 -34.23
C GLU A 49 -4.90 10.70 -33.33
N LEU A 50 -6.01 10.43 -32.64
CA LEU A 50 -6.13 9.21 -31.82
C LEU A 50 -6.02 7.93 -32.67
N ILE A 51 -6.63 7.92 -33.84
CA ILE A 51 -6.56 6.75 -34.74
C ILE A 51 -5.12 6.57 -35.23
N ALA A 52 -4.45 7.68 -35.58
CA ALA A 52 -3.04 7.67 -35.96
C ALA A 52 -2.15 7.12 -34.83
N SER A 53 -2.37 7.54 -33.58
CA SER A 53 -1.60 7.03 -32.45
C SER A 53 -1.84 5.56 -32.17
N LEU A 54 -3.08 5.05 -32.31
CA LEU A 54 -3.38 3.64 -32.07
C LEU A 54 -2.80 2.71 -33.16
N LYS A 55 -2.73 3.18 -34.41
CA LYS A 55 -2.05 2.46 -35.49
C LYS A 55 -0.56 2.23 -35.22
N VAL A 56 0.08 3.07 -34.40
CA VAL A 56 1.47 2.84 -33.97
C VAL A 56 1.58 1.55 -33.18
N PHE A 57 0.66 1.26 -32.27
CA PHE A 57 0.67 0.03 -31.47
C PHE A 57 0.40 -1.19 -32.34
N GLU A 58 -0.57 -1.09 -33.25
CA GLU A 58 -0.90 -2.13 -34.23
C GLU A 58 0.32 -2.47 -35.10
N ALA A 59 1.00 -1.47 -35.65
CA ALA A 59 2.17 -1.64 -36.52
C ALA A 59 3.35 -2.35 -35.81
N HIS A 60 3.43 -2.26 -34.49
CA HIS A 60 4.47 -2.90 -33.69
C HIS A 60 4.00 -4.19 -33.00
N GLY A 61 2.80 -4.67 -33.31
CA GLY A 61 2.23 -5.89 -32.75
C GLY A 61 2.04 -5.82 -31.23
N ILE A 62 1.74 -4.64 -30.69
CA ILE A 62 1.47 -4.45 -29.26
C ILE A 62 -0.04 -4.52 -29.01
N ASN A 63 -0.43 -5.41 -28.10
CA ASN A 63 -1.81 -5.49 -27.66
C ASN A 63 -2.09 -4.44 -26.57
N ILE A 64 -3.09 -3.59 -26.81
CA ILE A 64 -3.59 -2.63 -25.83
C ILE A 64 -4.60 -3.35 -24.93
N VAL A 65 -4.35 -3.32 -23.63
CA VAL A 65 -5.22 -3.93 -22.60
C VAL A 65 -6.25 -2.92 -22.13
N HIS A 66 -5.84 -1.65 -21.99
CA HIS A 66 -6.71 -0.57 -21.55
C HIS A 66 -6.32 0.74 -22.23
N ILE A 67 -7.32 1.56 -22.55
CA ILE A 67 -7.16 2.93 -23.01
C ILE A 67 -8.10 3.83 -22.24
N GLU A 68 -7.56 4.92 -21.73
CA GLU A 68 -8.32 6.00 -21.12
C GLU A 68 -7.85 7.34 -21.66
N SER A 69 -8.79 8.23 -21.96
CA SER A 69 -8.51 9.59 -22.40
C SER A 69 -9.15 10.61 -21.47
N ARG A 70 -8.46 11.72 -21.19
CA ARG A 70 -8.98 12.85 -20.41
C ARG A 70 -8.54 14.16 -21.05
N PRO A 71 -9.36 15.23 -20.99
CA PRO A 71 -8.88 16.57 -21.34
C PRO A 71 -7.63 16.91 -20.52
N SER A 72 -6.58 17.38 -21.17
CA SER A 72 -5.33 17.73 -20.47
C SER A 72 -5.57 18.95 -19.57
N ARG A 73 -5.06 18.89 -18.35
CA ARG A 73 -5.06 20.03 -17.41
C ARG A 73 -3.89 20.99 -17.66
N SER A 74 -2.85 20.51 -18.35
CA SER A 74 -1.60 21.23 -18.57
C SER A 74 -1.50 21.83 -19.98
N HIS A 75 -2.17 21.23 -20.97
CA HIS A 75 -2.12 21.64 -22.37
C HIS A 75 -3.54 21.91 -22.90
N ALA A 76 -3.88 23.19 -23.07
CA ALA A 76 -5.21 23.59 -23.55
C ALA A 76 -5.48 23.08 -24.97
N GLY A 77 -6.66 22.50 -25.19
CA GLY A 77 -7.04 21.92 -26.48
C GLY A 77 -6.35 20.59 -26.79
N CYS A 78 -5.85 19.89 -25.76
CA CYS A 78 -5.25 18.57 -25.87
C CYS A 78 -5.96 17.53 -24.98
N TYR A 79 -5.76 16.26 -25.30
CA TYR A 79 -6.17 15.11 -24.51
C TYR A 79 -4.95 14.32 -24.06
N GLU A 80 -4.94 13.93 -22.79
CA GLU A 80 -4.00 12.97 -22.21
C GLU A 80 -4.57 11.56 -22.35
N PHE A 81 -3.77 10.64 -22.85
CA PHE A 81 -4.11 9.24 -23.07
C PHE A 81 -3.24 8.35 -22.20
N LEU A 82 -3.86 7.55 -21.34
CA LEU A 82 -3.24 6.48 -20.59
C LEU A 82 -3.52 5.15 -21.29
N ILE A 83 -2.47 4.49 -21.76
CA ILE A 83 -2.53 3.18 -22.41
C ILE A 83 -1.86 2.14 -21.52
N GLU A 84 -2.60 1.13 -21.11
CA GLU A 84 -2.03 -0.11 -20.56
C GLU A 84 -1.80 -1.08 -21.71
N CYS A 85 -0.59 -1.61 -21.83
CA CYS A 85 -0.25 -2.62 -22.83
C CYS A 85 0.71 -3.68 -22.29
N ASN A 86 0.64 -4.87 -22.86
CA ASN A 86 1.62 -5.93 -22.62
C ASN A 86 2.60 -5.95 -23.79
N ALA A 87 3.89 -5.74 -23.52
CA ALA A 87 4.90 -5.61 -24.57
C ALA A 87 6.29 -6.05 -24.09
N MET A 88 7.22 -6.29 -25.03
CA MET A 88 8.64 -6.40 -24.73
C MET A 88 9.33 -5.02 -24.83
N ASP A 89 10.45 -4.82 -24.15
CA ASP A 89 11.17 -3.53 -24.15
C ASP A 89 11.51 -2.99 -25.54
N LYS A 90 11.84 -3.89 -26.48
CA LYS A 90 12.14 -3.50 -27.88
C LYS A 90 10.92 -2.90 -28.58
N GLN A 91 9.73 -3.41 -28.29
CA GLN A 91 8.47 -2.91 -28.87
C GLN A 91 8.07 -1.58 -28.21
N VAL A 92 8.27 -1.47 -26.89
CA VAL A 92 8.03 -0.21 -26.17
C VAL A 92 8.94 0.90 -26.69
N LYS A 93 10.23 0.60 -26.95
CA LYS A 93 11.17 1.53 -27.61
C LYS A 93 10.66 2.09 -28.93
N SER A 94 10.21 1.19 -29.82
CA SER A 94 9.81 1.57 -31.17
C SER A 94 8.49 2.36 -31.16
N VAL A 95 7.55 1.97 -30.30
CA VAL A 95 6.31 2.71 -30.11
C VAL A 95 6.56 4.08 -29.50
N PHE A 96 7.41 4.19 -28.49
CA PHE A 96 7.79 5.48 -27.91
C PHE A 96 8.37 6.42 -28.96
N LYS A 97 9.35 5.96 -29.74
CA LYS A 97 9.98 6.76 -30.79
C LYS A 97 8.94 7.25 -31.81
N THR A 98 8.04 6.39 -32.22
CA THR A 98 7.01 6.75 -33.22
C THR A 98 5.96 7.70 -32.62
N LEU A 99 5.60 7.53 -31.34
CA LEU A 99 4.68 8.43 -30.65
C LEU A 99 5.27 9.83 -30.44
N GLN A 100 6.59 9.95 -30.26
CA GLN A 100 7.26 11.25 -30.15
C GLN A 100 7.10 12.12 -31.40
N ASP A 101 6.92 11.51 -32.58
CA ASP A 101 6.74 12.26 -33.83
C ASP A 101 5.32 12.86 -33.97
N ILE A 102 4.34 12.35 -33.21
CA ILE A 102 2.92 12.71 -33.33
C ILE A 102 2.30 13.29 -32.06
N ALA A 103 2.91 13.10 -30.89
CA ALA A 103 2.41 13.56 -29.60
C ALA A 103 3.21 14.75 -29.07
N GLU A 104 2.52 15.67 -28.39
CA GLU A 104 3.12 16.85 -27.76
C GLU A 104 4.00 16.45 -26.56
N ASN A 105 3.63 15.36 -25.88
CA ASN A 105 4.38 14.78 -24.78
C ASN A 105 4.15 13.26 -24.75
N VAL A 106 5.21 12.50 -24.47
CA VAL A 106 5.14 11.05 -24.25
C VAL A 106 5.95 10.71 -23.00
N THR A 107 5.31 10.02 -22.05
CA THR A 107 5.90 9.49 -20.83
C THR A 107 5.63 7.99 -20.76
N ILE A 108 6.65 7.19 -20.42
CA ILE A 108 6.50 5.75 -20.19
C ILE A 108 6.61 5.49 -18.69
N GLN A 109 5.70 4.67 -18.16
CA GLN A 109 5.74 4.12 -16.81
C GLN A 109 5.73 2.58 -16.90
N THR A 110 6.52 1.92 -16.07
CA THR A 110 6.64 0.46 -16.06
C THR A 110 6.16 -0.13 -14.75
N PHE A 111 5.38 -1.21 -14.81
CA PHE A 111 4.89 -1.93 -13.64
C PHE A 111 5.66 -3.23 -13.45
N GLY A 112 6.45 -3.33 -12.37
CA GLY A 112 7.25 -4.50 -12.03
C GLY A 112 8.66 -4.12 -11.57
N PRO A 113 9.45 -5.07 -11.01
CA PRO A 113 10.84 -4.80 -10.66
C PRO A 113 11.61 -4.34 -11.90
N ILE A 114 12.52 -3.38 -11.70
CA ILE A 114 13.32 -2.63 -12.69
C ILE A 114 14.20 -3.53 -13.60
N HIS A 115 14.07 -4.85 -13.53
CA HIS A 115 14.79 -5.75 -14.39
C HIS A 115 14.32 -5.63 -15.85
N GLU A 116 15.22 -5.05 -16.65
CA GLU A 116 15.34 -5.12 -18.12
C GLU A 116 14.90 -3.93 -18.98
N CYS A 117 14.60 -2.76 -18.40
CA CYS A 117 15.00 -1.53 -19.09
C CYS A 117 16.55 -1.42 -19.03
N ASN A 118 17.23 -2.27 -19.79
CA ASN A 118 18.69 -2.34 -19.92
C ASN A 118 19.26 -0.93 -19.97
N GLY A 119 20.41 -0.66 -19.33
CA GLY A 119 21.09 0.65 -19.40
C GLY A 119 21.25 1.18 -20.83
N ALA A 120 21.25 0.30 -21.84
CA ALA A 120 21.18 0.62 -23.26
C ALA A 120 19.90 1.38 -23.72
N MET A 121 18.73 1.18 -23.08
CA MET A 121 17.52 2.00 -23.29
C MET A 121 17.77 3.44 -22.84
N ILE A 122 18.29 3.60 -21.63
CA ILE A 122 18.57 4.92 -21.03
C ILE A 122 19.62 5.66 -21.87
N SER A 123 20.72 4.98 -22.22
CA SER A 123 21.76 5.55 -23.09
C SER A 123 21.28 5.87 -24.51
N TYR A 124 20.36 5.08 -25.06
CA TYR A 124 19.77 5.32 -26.38
C TYR A 124 18.86 6.56 -26.37
N LEU A 125 18.01 6.72 -25.36
CA LEU A 125 17.14 7.90 -25.21
C LEU A 125 17.94 9.19 -25.01
N GLN A 126 19.09 9.12 -24.32
CA GLN A 126 20.03 10.23 -24.17
C GLN A 126 20.70 10.64 -25.50
N ALA A 127 20.97 9.69 -26.41
CA ALA A 127 21.72 9.94 -27.64
C ALA A 127 20.92 10.65 -28.75
N ILE A 128 19.58 10.55 -28.75
CA ILE A 128 18.70 11.13 -29.79
C ILE A 128 18.50 12.65 -29.57
N ASN A 129 18.93 13.19 -28.41
CA ASN A 129 18.78 14.58 -27.98
C ASN A 129 19.65 15.61 -28.75
N ASN A 130 20.64 15.18 -29.53
CA ASN A 130 21.68 16.09 -30.02
C ASN A 130 21.45 16.76 -31.40
N ASN A 131 20.29 16.57 -32.05
CA ASN A 131 20.04 17.15 -33.38
C ASN A 131 18.92 18.22 -33.40
N ASN A 132 19.33 19.46 -33.14
CA ASN A 132 18.80 20.75 -33.62
C ASN A 132 17.34 20.83 -34.13
N ASN A 133 16.42 21.17 -33.23
CA ASN A 133 15.56 22.37 -33.27
C ASN A 133 14.78 22.39 -31.96
N ILE A 134 14.72 23.54 -31.29
CA ILE A 134 14.25 23.67 -29.90
C ILE A 134 12.78 23.24 -29.80
N ILE A 135 12.57 22.05 -29.26
CA ILE A 135 11.36 21.62 -28.57
C ILE A 135 11.84 21.32 -27.15
N ILE A 136 11.31 22.02 -26.14
CA ILE A 136 11.53 21.64 -24.74
C ILE A 136 10.70 20.39 -24.50
N ILE A 137 11.23 19.25 -24.92
CA ILE A 137 10.74 17.95 -24.50
C ILE A 137 11.44 17.71 -23.17
N THR A 138 10.67 17.77 -22.07
CA THR A 138 11.08 17.11 -20.83
C THR A 138 11.09 15.61 -21.15
N VAL A 139 12.17 15.13 -21.76
CA VAL A 139 12.46 13.70 -21.79
C VAL A 139 12.76 13.36 -20.35
N ILE A 140 11.75 12.91 -19.61
CA ILE A 140 11.95 12.30 -18.31
C ILE A 140 12.74 11.03 -18.61
N THR A 141 14.06 11.12 -18.50
CA THR A 141 15.01 10.01 -18.60
C THR A 141 14.89 9.03 -17.44
N ASP A 142 14.06 9.37 -16.45
CA ASP A 142 13.69 8.46 -15.38
C ASP A 142 12.50 7.65 -15.85
N VAL A 143 12.67 6.34 -16.02
CA VAL A 143 11.52 5.43 -15.98
C VAL A 143 10.85 5.70 -14.65
N VAL A 144 9.74 6.45 -14.66
CA VAL A 144 9.02 6.78 -13.44
C VAL A 144 8.45 5.47 -12.91
N PRO A 145 8.84 5.01 -11.71
CA PRO A 145 8.28 3.81 -11.12
C PRO A 145 6.76 3.89 -11.16
N TRP A 146 6.11 2.82 -11.60
CA TRP A 146 4.65 2.82 -11.63
C TRP A 146 4.07 3.15 -10.25
N PHE A 147 2.94 3.83 -10.28
CA PHE A 147 2.14 4.12 -9.11
C PHE A 147 0.65 4.06 -9.47
N PRO A 148 -0.23 3.69 -8.53
CA PRO A 148 -1.67 3.65 -8.75
C PRO A 148 -2.18 5.04 -9.16
N LYS A 149 -3.06 5.12 -10.16
CA LYS A 149 -3.65 6.38 -10.63
C LYS A 149 -5.04 6.59 -10.05
N LYS A 150 -5.74 5.49 -9.80
CA LYS A 150 -7.07 5.44 -9.20
C LYS A 150 -6.99 4.64 -7.92
N ILE A 151 -7.87 4.96 -6.98
CA ILE A 151 -8.00 4.22 -5.72
C ILE A 151 -8.26 2.72 -5.92
N LYS A 152 -8.93 2.33 -7.01
CA LYS A 152 -9.13 0.91 -7.37
C LYS A 152 -7.85 0.19 -7.78
N ASP A 153 -6.83 0.92 -8.24
CA ASP A 153 -5.57 0.33 -8.70
C ASP A 153 -4.74 -0.21 -7.52
N LEU A 154 -5.12 0.12 -6.27
CA LEU A 154 -4.59 -0.50 -5.06
C LEU A 154 -4.86 -2.02 -5.03
N ASP A 155 -5.90 -2.50 -5.75
CA ASP A 155 -6.17 -3.94 -5.92
C ASP A 155 -5.02 -4.69 -6.63
N LEU A 156 -4.17 -4.00 -7.39
CA LEU A 156 -3.11 -4.62 -8.20
C LEU A 156 -1.90 -5.09 -7.38
N PHE A 157 -1.74 -4.60 -6.16
CA PHE A 157 -0.58 -4.90 -5.31
C PHE A 157 -0.95 -5.25 -3.87
N ALA A 158 -2.22 -5.21 -3.49
CA ALA A 158 -2.66 -5.57 -2.14
C ALA A 158 -2.27 -7.01 -1.72
N ASP A 159 -2.05 -7.90 -2.70
CA ASP A 159 -1.65 -9.30 -2.47
C ASP A 159 -0.12 -9.48 -2.38
N ARG A 160 0.67 -8.42 -2.53
CA ARG A 160 2.15 -8.46 -2.48
C ARG A 160 2.68 -8.34 -1.06
N VAL A 161 2.27 -9.27 -0.21
CA VAL A 161 2.73 -9.33 1.18
C VAL A 161 4.15 -9.88 1.25
N LEU A 162 5.03 -9.14 1.92
CA LEU A 162 6.44 -9.49 2.11
C LEU A 162 6.65 -10.41 3.32
N THR A 163 6.06 -10.04 4.46
CA THR A 163 6.25 -10.72 5.74
C THR A 163 4.99 -10.62 6.60
N TYR A 164 4.92 -11.43 7.66
CA TYR A 164 3.81 -11.47 8.62
C TYR A 164 2.45 -11.74 7.97
N GLY A 165 2.46 -12.52 6.88
CA GLY A 165 1.26 -13.04 6.22
C GLY A 165 0.66 -14.22 6.98
N SER A 166 0.34 -15.31 6.26
CA SER A 166 -0.08 -16.57 6.89
C SER A 166 1.09 -17.44 7.35
N GLU A 167 2.27 -17.26 6.77
CA GLU A 167 3.51 -17.91 7.22
C GLU A 167 4.14 -17.10 8.35
N LEU A 168 4.44 -17.78 9.45
CA LEU A 168 5.01 -17.18 10.67
C LEU A 168 6.47 -17.60 10.82
N ASP A 169 7.29 -16.69 11.33
CA ASP A 169 8.68 -16.99 11.66
C ASP A 169 8.78 -18.02 12.80
N ALA A 170 9.89 -18.76 12.86
CA ALA A 170 10.06 -19.87 13.81
C ALA A 170 10.06 -19.43 15.28
N ASP A 171 10.41 -18.18 15.55
CA ASP A 171 10.39 -17.54 16.87
C ASP A 171 9.06 -16.87 17.21
N HIS A 172 8.11 -16.81 16.27
CA HIS A 172 6.78 -16.28 16.52
C HIS A 172 6.03 -17.15 17.55
N PRO A 173 5.36 -16.57 18.57
CA PRO A 173 4.71 -17.33 19.65
C PRO A 173 3.64 -18.32 19.14
N GLY A 174 2.98 -18.00 18.04
CA GLY A 174 2.01 -18.85 17.36
C GLY A 174 2.59 -19.84 16.34
N PHE A 175 3.91 -19.93 16.15
CA PHE A 175 4.52 -20.79 15.10
C PHE A 175 4.12 -22.26 15.22
N LYS A 176 4.05 -22.78 16.46
CA LYS A 176 3.66 -24.17 16.74
C LYS A 176 2.16 -24.36 16.95
N ASP A 177 1.40 -23.28 17.00
CA ASP A 177 -0.06 -23.34 17.20
C ASP A 177 -0.75 -23.54 15.84
N GLU A 178 -1.32 -24.73 15.62
CA GLU A 178 -2.05 -25.04 14.39
C GLU A 178 -3.35 -24.26 14.25
N VAL A 179 -4.02 -23.96 15.37
CA VAL A 179 -5.29 -23.22 15.38
C VAL A 179 -5.02 -21.77 15.02
N TYR A 180 -4.00 -21.15 15.64
CA TYR A 180 -3.60 -19.78 15.32
C TYR A 180 -3.13 -19.64 13.87
N ARG A 181 -2.34 -20.59 13.34
CA ARG A 181 -1.93 -20.57 11.92
C ARG A 181 -3.10 -20.67 10.95
N LYS A 182 -4.06 -21.58 11.20
CA LYS A 182 -5.30 -21.65 10.40
C LYS A 182 -6.11 -20.37 10.51
N ARG A 183 -6.15 -19.77 11.69
CA ARG A 183 -6.82 -18.49 11.93
C ARG A 183 -6.17 -17.35 11.15
N ARG A 184 -4.83 -17.29 11.08
CA ARG A 184 -4.07 -16.34 10.24
C ARG A 184 -4.31 -16.53 8.76
N GLN A 185 -4.36 -17.78 8.28
CA GLN A 185 -4.70 -18.06 6.88
C GLN A 185 -6.08 -17.52 6.51
N LEU A 186 -7.09 -17.66 7.39
CA LEU A 186 -8.42 -17.09 7.16
C LEU A 186 -8.39 -15.57 6.97
N PHE A 187 -7.63 -14.84 7.79
CA PHE A 187 -7.47 -13.39 7.63
C PHE A 187 -6.73 -13.03 6.34
N ALA A 188 -5.69 -13.79 5.97
CA ALA A 188 -4.98 -13.60 4.73
C ALA A 188 -5.89 -13.83 3.50
N ASP A 189 -6.71 -14.88 3.53
CA ASP A 189 -7.67 -15.18 2.46
C ASP A 189 -8.71 -14.06 2.30
N ILE A 190 -9.17 -13.47 3.41
CA ILE A 190 -10.10 -12.33 3.38
C ILE A 190 -9.45 -11.14 2.67
N ALA A 191 -8.22 -10.78 3.06
CA ALA A 191 -7.50 -9.66 2.45
C ALA A 191 -7.20 -9.91 0.96
N HIS A 192 -6.77 -11.12 0.59
CA HIS A 192 -6.46 -11.47 -0.80
C HIS A 192 -7.68 -11.46 -1.73
N ASN A 193 -8.87 -11.72 -1.19
CA ASN A 193 -10.11 -11.71 -1.96
C ASN A 193 -10.83 -10.35 -1.95
N TYR A 194 -10.43 -9.42 -1.08
CA TYR A 194 -11.03 -8.10 -1.01
C TYR A 194 -10.70 -7.26 -2.25
N ARG A 195 -11.70 -6.59 -2.83
CA ARG A 195 -11.53 -5.64 -3.93
C ARG A 195 -12.15 -4.29 -3.59
N HIS A 196 -11.57 -3.21 -4.12
CA HIS A 196 -12.04 -1.86 -3.85
C HIS A 196 -13.53 -1.70 -4.20
N GLY A 197 -14.29 -1.09 -3.28
CA GLY A 197 -15.73 -0.86 -3.43
C GLY A 197 -16.61 -1.96 -2.83
N GLN A 198 -16.05 -3.09 -2.42
CA GLN A 198 -16.75 -4.09 -1.62
C GLN A 198 -16.80 -3.66 -0.14
N PRO A 199 -17.83 -4.07 0.62
CA PRO A 199 -17.78 -3.95 2.07
C PRO A 199 -16.66 -4.85 2.63
N ILE A 200 -15.94 -4.36 3.63
CA ILE A 200 -14.89 -5.11 4.31
C ILE A 200 -15.55 -6.26 5.09
N PRO A 201 -15.13 -7.53 4.88
CA PRO A 201 -15.72 -8.66 5.57
C PRO A 201 -15.61 -8.53 7.09
N ARG A 202 -16.75 -8.73 7.75
CA ARG A 202 -16.84 -8.73 9.22
C ARG A 202 -16.32 -10.05 9.77
N ILE A 203 -15.64 -9.97 10.91
CA ILE A 203 -15.02 -11.09 11.59
C ILE A 203 -15.78 -11.39 12.87
N GLU A 204 -16.20 -12.65 13.02
CA GLU A 204 -16.58 -13.18 14.32
C GLU A 204 -15.31 -13.55 15.08
N TYR A 205 -14.82 -12.61 15.90
CA TYR A 205 -13.66 -12.83 16.77
C TYR A 205 -14.01 -13.84 17.87
N THR A 206 -13.06 -14.71 18.19
CA THR A 206 -13.24 -15.69 19.26
C THR A 206 -13.22 -15.00 20.62
N LYS A 207 -13.66 -15.73 21.65
CA LYS A 207 -13.61 -15.25 23.03
C LYS A 207 -12.17 -14.94 23.47
N GLU A 208 -11.22 -15.80 23.12
CA GLU A 208 -9.80 -15.62 23.46
C GLU A 208 -9.18 -14.39 22.77
N GLU A 209 -9.53 -14.16 21.50
CA GLU A 209 -9.13 -12.97 20.76
C GLU A 209 -9.69 -11.70 21.44
N THR A 210 -10.97 -11.74 21.82
CA THR A 210 -11.63 -10.61 22.51
C THR A 210 -11.05 -10.36 23.90
N GLU A 211 -10.70 -11.41 24.66
CA GLU A 211 -10.04 -11.31 25.97
C GLU A 211 -8.62 -10.70 25.83
N THR A 212 -7.88 -11.09 24.78
CA THR A 212 -6.55 -10.52 24.48
C THR A 212 -6.64 -9.03 24.16
N TRP A 213 -7.60 -8.64 23.30
CA TRP A 213 -7.90 -7.24 23.02
C TRP A 213 -8.27 -6.47 24.29
N GLY A 214 -9.21 -6.98 25.08
CA GLY A 214 -9.71 -6.31 26.28
C GLY A 214 -8.61 -6.00 27.29
N LEU A 215 -7.67 -6.94 27.48
CA LEU A 215 -6.49 -6.73 28.32
C LEU A 215 -5.65 -5.54 27.83
N ILE A 216 -5.33 -5.50 26.53
CA ILE A 216 -4.50 -4.45 25.91
C ILE A 216 -5.22 -3.10 25.98
N TYR A 217 -6.49 -3.08 25.57
CA TYR A 217 -7.36 -1.91 25.58
C TYR A 217 -7.39 -1.24 26.96
N LYS A 218 -7.61 -2.04 28.00
CA LYS A 218 -7.71 -1.57 29.38
C LYS A 218 -6.41 -0.95 29.89
N GLU A 219 -5.26 -1.57 29.60
CA GLU A 219 -3.97 -1.04 30.04
C GLU A 219 -3.60 0.25 29.31
N LEU A 220 -3.80 0.30 27.98
CA LEU A 220 -3.50 1.50 27.19
C LEU A 220 -4.43 2.66 27.53
N LYS A 221 -5.74 2.41 27.72
CA LYS A 221 -6.71 3.45 28.06
C LYS A 221 -6.40 4.19 29.36
N LYS A 222 -5.76 3.52 30.34
CA LYS A 222 -5.29 4.19 31.58
C LYS A 222 -4.18 5.20 31.31
N LEU A 223 -3.37 4.99 30.27
CA LEU A 223 -2.19 5.79 29.96
C LEU A 223 -2.50 6.95 29.01
N TYR A 224 -3.49 6.82 28.13
CA TYR A 224 -3.78 7.85 27.11
C TYR A 224 -3.99 9.27 27.63
N PRO A 225 -4.76 9.52 28.71
CA PRO A 225 -4.97 10.89 29.19
C PRO A 225 -3.67 11.62 29.55
N THR A 226 -2.67 10.88 30.01
CA THR A 226 -1.39 11.44 30.48
C THR A 226 -0.29 11.37 29.43
N HIS A 227 -0.31 10.41 28.51
CA HIS A 227 0.80 10.15 27.58
C HIS A 227 0.47 10.50 26.12
N ALA A 228 -0.77 10.31 25.67
CA ALA A 228 -1.16 10.59 24.29
C ALA A 228 -1.37 12.10 24.05
N CYS A 229 -1.22 12.52 22.80
CA CYS A 229 -1.51 13.88 22.38
C CYS A 229 -3.00 14.21 22.55
N ARG A 230 -3.31 15.52 22.55
CA ARG A 230 -4.69 16.02 22.73
C ARG A 230 -5.63 15.54 21.63
N GLU A 231 -5.15 15.48 20.39
CA GLU A 231 -5.90 15.08 19.20
C GLU A 231 -6.37 13.62 19.33
N PHE A 232 -5.47 12.73 19.74
CA PHE A 232 -5.82 11.34 20.08
C PHE A 232 -6.90 11.28 21.17
N ASN A 233 -6.71 12.00 22.28
CA ASN A 233 -7.65 12.01 23.40
C ASN A 233 -9.01 12.65 23.04
N HIS A 234 -9.05 13.50 22.01
CA HIS A 234 -10.27 14.09 21.49
C HIS A 234 -11.07 13.09 20.65
N ILE A 235 -10.40 12.33 19.77
CA ILE A 235 -11.06 11.37 18.87
C ILE A 235 -11.42 10.06 19.56
N PHE A 236 -10.61 9.57 20.49
CA PHE A 236 -10.81 8.24 21.08
C PHE A 236 -12.22 8.02 21.67
N PRO A 237 -12.82 8.96 22.42
CA PRO A 237 -14.21 8.82 22.88
C PRO A 237 -15.25 8.73 21.75
N LEU A 238 -14.99 9.34 20.60
CA LEU A 238 -15.88 9.26 19.43
C LEU A 238 -15.83 7.85 18.80
N LEU A 239 -14.66 7.21 18.80
CA LEU A 239 -14.52 5.82 18.37
C LEU A 239 -15.26 4.86 19.30
N GLU A 240 -15.28 5.13 20.61
CA GLU A 240 -16.09 4.36 21.57
C GLU A 240 -17.60 4.50 21.29
N GLN A 241 -18.04 5.69 20.90
CA GLN A 241 -19.45 5.97 20.64
C GLN A 241 -19.95 5.44 19.28
N ASN A 242 -19.11 5.47 18.25
CA ASN A 242 -19.53 5.24 16.87
C ASN A 242 -18.98 3.96 16.23
N CYS A 243 -17.84 3.45 16.72
CA CYS A 243 -17.13 2.33 16.08
C CYS A 243 -17.06 1.07 16.94
N GLY A 244 -17.73 1.05 18.10
CA GLY A 244 -17.77 -0.12 18.98
C GLY A 244 -16.48 -0.36 19.78
N TYR A 245 -15.60 0.64 19.91
CA TYR A 245 -14.40 0.53 20.73
C TYR A 245 -14.77 0.30 22.20
N SER A 246 -14.42 -0.88 22.72
CA SER A 246 -14.62 -1.22 24.13
C SER A 246 -13.72 -2.39 24.53
N GLU A 247 -13.57 -2.62 25.84
CA GLU A 247 -12.85 -3.78 26.38
C GLU A 247 -13.46 -5.12 25.93
N LYS A 248 -14.73 -5.14 25.52
CA LYS A 248 -15.49 -6.37 25.21
C LYS A 248 -15.69 -6.62 23.73
N CYS A 249 -15.22 -5.74 22.85
CA CYS A 249 -15.48 -5.83 21.43
C CYS A 249 -14.28 -5.31 20.64
N ILE A 250 -13.77 -6.14 19.73
CA ILE A 250 -12.82 -5.70 18.70
C ILE A 250 -13.63 -4.99 17.61
N PRO A 251 -13.34 -3.71 17.32
CA PRO A 251 -14.02 -2.95 16.27
C PRO A 251 -13.89 -3.61 14.90
N GLN A 252 -14.94 -3.51 14.10
CA GLN A 252 -14.93 -4.03 12.73
C GLN A 252 -14.38 -2.96 11.78
N LEU A 253 -13.49 -3.37 10.87
CA LEU A 253 -12.85 -2.44 9.94
C LEU A 253 -13.84 -1.66 9.07
N GLN A 254 -14.99 -2.26 8.71
CA GLN A 254 -16.01 -1.56 7.93
C GLN A 254 -16.55 -0.33 8.68
N ASP A 255 -16.92 -0.48 9.95
CA ASP A 255 -17.46 0.63 10.76
C ASP A 255 -16.41 1.72 10.97
N VAL A 256 -15.16 1.31 11.20
CA VAL A 256 -14.02 2.21 11.32
C VAL A 256 -13.76 2.96 10.01
N SER A 257 -13.83 2.26 8.87
CA SER A 257 -13.63 2.87 7.55
C SER A 257 -14.70 3.92 7.26
N ASP A 258 -15.95 3.64 7.60
CA ASP A 258 -17.06 4.57 7.37
C ASP A 258 -16.93 5.81 8.25
N PHE A 259 -16.58 5.65 9.53
CA PHE A 259 -16.29 6.76 10.44
C PHE A 259 -15.14 7.64 9.94
N LEU A 260 -13.99 7.05 9.59
CA LEU A 260 -12.85 7.81 9.06
C LEU A 260 -13.19 8.56 7.78
N LYS A 261 -14.04 7.97 6.94
CA LYS A 261 -14.46 8.58 5.68
C LYS A 261 -15.29 9.82 5.92
N GLU A 262 -16.17 9.78 6.92
CA GLU A 262 -16.97 10.94 7.33
C GLU A 262 -16.13 12.03 8.01
N CYS A 263 -15.10 11.66 8.79
CA CYS A 263 -14.23 12.64 9.46
C CYS A 263 -13.26 13.34 8.50
N THR A 264 -12.50 12.56 7.73
CA THR A 264 -11.33 13.06 6.97
C THR A 264 -11.26 12.47 5.57
N GLY A 265 -12.23 11.66 5.13
CA GLY A 265 -12.15 10.95 3.87
C GLY A 265 -11.13 9.80 3.86
N PHE A 266 -10.49 9.49 5.00
CA PHE A 266 -9.70 8.26 5.13
C PHE A 266 -10.57 7.03 5.09
N THR A 267 -10.05 5.94 4.56
CA THR A 267 -10.67 4.62 4.59
C THR A 267 -9.62 3.59 4.96
N VAL A 268 -10.06 2.43 5.46
CA VAL A 268 -9.16 1.30 5.70
C VAL A 268 -9.34 0.23 4.65
N ARG A 269 -8.29 -0.55 4.40
CA ARG A 269 -8.29 -1.68 3.48
C ARG A 269 -7.67 -2.89 4.19
N PRO A 270 -8.35 -4.05 4.23
CA PRO A 270 -7.76 -5.25 4.81
C PRO A 270 -6.50 -5.66 4.05
N VAL A 271 -5.43 -5.96 4.78
CA VAL A 271 -4.17 -6.47 4.22
C VAL A 271 -3.74 -7.73 4.98
N ALA A 272 -3.15 -8.69 4.27
CA ALA A 272 -2.77 -9.97 4.86
C ALA A 272 -1.51 -9.88 5.74
N GLY A 273 -0.67 -8.86 5.55
CA GLY A 273 0.59 -8.64 6.26
C GLY A 273 1.30 -7.38 5.76
N LEU A 274 2.62 -7.30 5.92
CA LEU A 274 3.40 -6.13 5.52
C LEU A 274 3.56 -6.04 4.00
N LEU A 275 3.15 -4.90 3.43
CA LEU A 275 3.44 -4.54 2.03
C LEU A 275 4.83 -3.94 1.90
N SER A 276 5.31 -3.79 0.66
CA SER A 276 6.47 -2.95 0.39
C SER A 276 6.22 -1.51 0.82
N SER A 277 7.26 -0.78 1.23
CA SER A 277 7.13 0.63 1.61
C SER A 277 6.54 1.46 0.47
N ARG A 278 6.87 1.16 -0.79
CA ARG A 278 6.30 1.84 -1.96
C ARG A 278 4.79 1.65 -2.04
N ASP A 279 4.33 0.41 -1.94
CA ASP A 279 2.91 0.05 -2.09
C ASP A 279 2.08 0.59 -0.91
N PHE A 280 2.60 0.44 0.31
CA PHE A 280 1.95 0.95 1.51
C PHE A 280 1.81 2.47 1.48
N LEU A 281 2.91 3.19 1.22
CA LEU A 281 2.89 4.66 1.17
C LEU A 281 2.03 5.17 0.02
N ALA A 282 2.02 4.49 -1.13
CA ALA A 282 1.13 4.84 -2.24
C ALA A 282 -0.35 4.78 -1.86
N GLY A 283 -0.75 3.87 -0.97
CA GLY A 283 -2.10 3.83 -0.40
C GLY A 283 -2.48 5.13 0.34
N LEU A 284 -1.56 5.69 1.12
CA LEU A 284 -1.79 6.91 1.90
C LEU A 284 -2.10 8.12 1.00
N ALA A 285 -1.58 8.14 -0.24
CA ALA A 285 -1.88 9.19 -1.22
C ALA A 285 -3.39 9.29 -1.52
N PHE A 286 -4.08 8.16 -1.45
CA PHE A 286 -5.53 8.02 -1.67
C PHE A 286 -6.33 8.09 -0.36
N ARG A 287 -5.69 8.45 0.76
CA ARG A 287 -6.26 8.33 2.10
C ARG A 287 -6.76 6.90 2.39
N VAL A 288 -6.01 5.89 1.90
CA VAL A 288 -6.29 4.48 2.17
C VAL A 288 -5.18 3.93 3.06
N PHE A 289 -5.57 3.54 4.26
CA PHE A 289 -4.68 2.87 5.21
C PHE A 289 -4.84 1.37 5.10
N HIS A 290 -3.74 0.64 4.85
CA HIS A 290 -3.74 -0.82 4.81
C HIS A 290 -3.66 -1.35 6.24
N THR A 291 -4.62 -2.18 6.64
CA THR A 291 -4.85 -2.57 8.03
C THR A 291 -5.01 -4.07 8.14
N THR A 292 -4.29 -4.70 9.07
CA THR A 292 -4.48 -6.13 9.36
C THR A 292 -5.75 -6.37 10.17
N GLN A 293 -6.32 -7.58 10.07
CA GLN A 293 -7.50 -7.99 10.86
C GLN A 293 -7.21 -9.03 11.94
N TYR A 294 -6.03 -9.65 11.91
CA TYR A 294 -5.64 -10.65 12.90
C TYR A 294 -5.21 -9.97 14.20
N ILE A 295 -5.37 -10.66 15.32
CA ILE A 295 -4.86 -10.23 16.63
C ILE A 295 -3.62 -11.03 17.00
N ARG A 296 -2.70 -10.42 17.76
CA ARG A 296 -1.51 -11.08 18.31
C ARG A 296 -1.88 -12.30 19.14
N HIS A 297 -0.94 -13.23 19.24
CA HIS A 297 -1.11 -14.46 20.01
C HIS A 297 -1.31 -14.19 21.51
N SER A 298 -2.27 -14.87 22.14
CA SER A 298 -2.71 -14.64 23.53
C SER A 298 -1.62 -14.88 24.58
N SER A 299 -0.60 -15.71 24.28
CA SER A 299 0.54 -15.95 25.17
C SER A 299 1.48 -14.76 25.32
N ALA A 300 1.44 -13.79 24.39
CA ALA A 300 2.30 -12.62 24.38
C ALA A 300 1.50 -11.33 24.13
N PRO A 301 0.53 -10.97 25.00
CA PRO A 301 -0.37 -9.84 24.76
C PRO A 301 0.34 -8.49 24.87
N LYS A 302 1.50 -8.46 25.56
CA LYS A 302 2.19 -7.24 25.96
C LYS A 302 2.94 -6.54 24.83
N TYR A 303 3.38 -7.30 23.83
CA TYR A 303 4.20 -6.83 22.74
C TYR A 303 4.11 -7.80 21.58
N THR A 304 4.07 -7.27 20.36
CA THR A 304 4.20 -8.02 19.11
C THR A 304 5.07 -7.19 18.16
N PRO A 305 6.00 -7.82 17.42
CA PRO A 305 6.71 -7.15 16.33
C PRO A 305 5.81 -6.98 15.08
N GLU A 306 4.71 -7.73 14.99
CA GLU A 306 3.75 -7.64 13.89
C GLU A 306 2.72 -6.53 14.15
N PRO A 307 2.31 -5.76 13.12
CA PRO A 307 1.22 -4.79 13.25
C PRO A 307 -0.13 -5.50 13.26
N ASP A 308 -0.51 -6.08 14.40
CA ASP A 308 -1.82 -6.72 14.59
C ASP A 308 -2.95 -5.69 14.74
N VAL A 309 -4.21 -6.13 14.72
CA VAL A 309 -5.39 -5.27 14.80
C VAL A 309 -5.38 -4.33 16.03
N CYS A 310 -4.71 -4.69 17.12
CA CYS A 310 -4.52 -3.80 18.26
C CYS A 310 -3.66 -2.59 17.89
N HIS A 311 -2.53 -2.81 17.21
CA HIS A 311 -1.66 -1.74 16.74
C HIS A 311 -2.39 -0.79 15.79
N GLU A 312 -3.13 -1.35 14.85
CA GLU A 312 -3.83 -0.58 13.84
C GLU A 312 -4.94 0.28 14.45
N LEU A 313 -5.82 -0.34 15.24
CA LEU A 313 -7.02 0.31 15.77
C LEU A 313 -6.73 1.24 16.95
N LEU A 314 -5.76 0.91 17.81
CA LEU A 314 -5.44 1.69 19.01
C LEU A 314 -4.26 2.65 18.82
N GLY A 315 -3.43 2.42 17.79
CA GLY A 315 -2.32 3.29 17.43
C GLY A 315 -2.69 4.28 16.32
N HIS A 316 -3.01 3.77 15.13
CA HIS A 316 -3.14 4.59 13.93
C HIS A 316 -4.50 5.27 13.77
N VAL A 317 -5.59 4.50 13.87
CA VAL A 317 -6.95 4.96 13.53
C VAL A 317 -7.35 6.29 14.18
N PRO A 318 -7.10 6.53 15.49
CA PRO A 318 -7.54 7.77 16.13
C PRO A 318 -6.98 9.03 15.48
N LEU A 319 -5.74 9.00 14.99
CA LEU A 319 -5.14 10.17 14.37
C LEU A 319 -5.52 10.32 12.89
N PHE A 320 -5.88 9.24 12.19
CA PHE A 320 -6.45 9.40 10.84
C PHE A 320 -7.79 10.11 10.84
N ALA A 321 -8.49 10.20 11.97
CA ALA A 321 -9.70 11.01 12.12
C ALA A 321 -9.42 12.49 12.44
N ASP A 322 -8.16 12.87 12.71
CA ASP A 322 -7.77 14.28 12.82
C ASP A 322 -7.44 14.87 11.43
N PRO A 323 -8.03 16.01 11.02
CA PRO A 323 -7.81 16.57 9.69
C PRO A 323 -6.35 16.92 9.36
N ASN A 324 -5.59 17.43 10.34
CA ASN A 324 -4.20 17.85 10.12
C ASN A 324 -3.29 16.64 9.97
N PHE A 325 -3.49 15.62 10.81
CA PHE A 325 -2.74 14.38 10.72
C PHE A 325 -3.09 13.59 9.45
N ALA A 326 -4.38 13.53 9.09
CA ALA A 326 -4.82 12.94 7.83
C ALA A 326 -4.16 13.62 6.61
N GLN A 327 -4.13 14.96 6.59
CA GLN A 327 -3.42 15.68 5.54
C GLN A 327 -1.92 15.37 5.54
N PHE A 328 -1.27 15.44 6.70
CA PHE A 328 0.15 15.10 6.85
C PHE A 328 0.48 13.69 6.32
N SER A 329 -0.30 12.68 6.70
CA SER A 329 -0.10 11.31 6.21
C SER A 329 -0.35 11.19 4.70
N GLN A 330 -1.34 11.91 4.17
CA GLN A 330 -1.57 11.95 2.73
C GLN A 330 -0.41 12.59 1.97
N GLU A 331 0.21 13.66 2.49
CA GLU A 331 1.38 14.30 1.86
C GLU A 331 2.59 13.36 1.77
N ILE A 332 2.80 12.51 2.79
CA ILE A 332 3.82 11.45 2.71
C ILE A 332 3.49 10.50 1.55
N GLY A 333 2.23 10.08 1.43
CA GLY A 333 1.81 9.18 0.35
C GLY A 333 1.91 9.81 -1.04
N LEU A 334 1.47 11.07 -1.20
CA LEU A 334 1.60 11.80 -2.47
C LEU A 334 3.07 11.92 -2.89
N SER A 335 3.96 12.16 -1.92
CA SER A 335 5.41 12.23 -2.16
C SER A 335 6.02 10.89 -2.59
N SER A 336 5.36 9.76 -2.33
CA SER A 336 5.86 8.42 -2.71
C SER A 336 5.48 8.03 -4.14
N LEU A 337 4.47 8.69 -4.74
CA LEU A 337 3.97 8.35 -6.07
C LEU A 337 5.02 8.63 -7.15
N GLY A 338 5.55 7.58 -7.78
CA GLY A 338 6.59 7.69 -8.81
C GLY A 338 7.97 8.11 -8.28
N ALA A 339 8.16 8.14 -6.96
CA ALA A 339 9.45 8.46 -6.38
C ALA A 339 10.46 7.32 -6.60
N PRO A 340 11.76 7.60 -6.84
CA PRO A 340 12.81 6.58 -6.87
C PRO A 340 12.95 5.81 -5.55
N ASP A 341 13.50 4.59 -5.58
CA ASP A 341 13.61 3.73 -4.38
C ASP A 341 14.40 4.38 -3.23
N GLU A 342 15.44 5.18 -3.54
CA GLU A 342 16.18 5.94 -2.52
C GLU A 342 15.28 6.94 -1.77
N VAL A 343 14.35 7.57 -2.49
CA VAL A 343 13.38 8.51 -1.90
C VAL A 343 12.33 7.74 -1.10
N ILE A 344 11.88 6.58 -1.58
CA ILE A 344 10.98 5.70 -0.81
C ILE A 344 11.60 5.30 0.54
N GLN A 345 12.89 4.96 0.58
CA GLN A 345 13.58 4.64 1.83
C GLN A 345 13.62 5.82 2.81
N LYS A 346 13.85 7.04 2.30
CA LYS A 346 13.82 8.26 3.12
C LYS A 346 12.40 8.56 3.63
N LEU A 347 11.38 8.39 2.79
CA LEU A 347 9.97 8.54 3.19
C LEU A 347 9.55 7.48 4.21
N ALA A 348 9.97 6.23 4.05
CA ALA A 348 9.72 5.18 5.03
C ALA A 348 10.39 5.51 6.39
N THR A 349 11.61 6.05 6.35
CA THR A 349 12.30 6.54 7.56
C THR A 349 11.57 7.72 8.20
N LEU A 350 11.07 8.67 7.40
CA LEU A 350 10.26 9.78 7.88
C LEU A 350 8.97 9.27 8.53
N TYR A 351 8.26 8.36 7.87
CA TYR A 351 7.05 7.71 8.37
C TYR A 351 7.31 7.02 9.71
N TRP A 352 8.43 6.29 9.83
CA TRP A 352 8.84 5.64 11.08
C TRP A 352 9.03 6.65 12.23
N PHE A 353 9.77 7.75 11.99
CA PHE A 353 10.02 8.76 13.03
C PHE A 353 8.84 9.72 13.28
N THR A 354 7.75 9.60 12.53
CA THR A 354 6.56 10.43 12.68
C THR A 354 5.32 9.59 12.98
N VAL A 355 4.73 8.95 11.98
CA VAL A 355 3.49 8.18 12.12
C VAL A 355 3.65 6.99 13.07
N GLU A 356 4.81 6.32 13.12
CA GLU A 356 5.02 5.17 14.02
C GLU A 356 5.51 5.55 15.42
N PHE A 357 6.54 6.41 15.52
CA PHE A 357 7.21 6.72 16.81
C PHE A 357 7.28 8.23 17.10
N GLY A 358 6.38 9.01 16.52
CA GLY A 358 6.36 10.46 16.66
C GLY A 358 5.93 10.96 18.03
N LEU A 359 6.53 12.09 18.40
CA LEU A 359 6.24 12.85 19.62
C LEU A 359 5.91 14.30 19.26
N CYS A 360 4.95 14.89 19.96
CA CYS A 360 4.64 16.31 19.86
C CYS A 360 4.84 17.01 21.21
N GLU A 361 4.98 18.32 21.18
CA GLU A 361 5.07 19.15 22.38
C GLU A 361 3.74 19.91 22.59
N GLN A 362 3.14 19.72 23.75
CA GLN A 362 1.88 20.35 24.14
C GLN A 362 2.03 20.86 25.57
N GLU A 363 1.86 22.17 25.76
CA GLU A 363 1.96 22.82 27.08
C GLU A 363 3.29 22.54 27.80
N GLY A 364 4.40 22.53 27.04
CA GLY A 364 5.74 22.23 27.56
C GLY A 364 5.96 20.78 27.97
N LYS A 365 5.01 19.89 27.68
CA LYS A 365 5.12 18.44 27.91
C LYS A 365 5.19 17.70 26.58
N ARG A 366 5.97 16.63 26.55
CA ARG A 366 6.01 15.72 25.40
C ARG A 366 4.85 14.74 25.48
N LYS A 367 4.21 14.53 24.35
CA LYS A 367 3.07 13.62 24.18
C LYS A 367 3.32 12.72 22.97
N ALA A 368 2.86 11.48 23.06
CA ALA A 368 2.95 10.52 21.97
C ALA A 368 1.81 10.72 20.97
N TYR A 369 2.17 10.68 19.69
CA TYR A 369 1.22 10.53 18.59
C TYR A 369 1.58 9.34 17.68
N GLY A 370 2.80 8.82 17.76
CA GLY A 370 3.21 7.63 17.03
C GLY A 370 2.40 6.38 17.42
N ALA A 371 1.91 5.64 16.42
CA ALA A 371 1.08 4.45 16.61
C ALA A 371 1.79 3.32 17.38
N GLY A 372 3.08 3.09 17.13
CA GLY A 372 3.91 2.12 17.86
C GLY A 372 3.92 2.40 19.37
N LEU A 373 4.06 3.68 19.74
CA LEU A 373 4.00 4.12 21.14
C LEU A 373 2.61 3.94 21.73
N LEU A 374 1.56 4.33 20.99
CA LEU A 374 0.18 4.34 21.47
C LEU A 374 -0.45 2.94 21.55
N SER A 375 0.16 1.94 20.94
CA SER A 375 -0.32 0.54 20.93
C SER A 375 0.55 -0.41 21.77
N SER A 376 1.64 0.09 22.34
CA SER A 376 2.57 -0.66 23.19
C SER A 376 2.66 0.00 24.57
N PHE A 377 1.99 -0.58 25.57
CA PHE A 377 2.06 -0.02 26.93
C PHE A 377 3.49 -0.12 27.50
N GLY A 378 4.29 -1.10 27.06
CA GLY A 378 5.69 -1.22 27.41
C GLY A 378 6.45 0.05 27.00
N GLU A 379 6.28 0.50 25.76
CA GLU A 379 6.96 1.70 25.24
C GLU A 379 6.39 3.00 25.80
N LEU A 380 5.07 3.09 25.95
CA LEU A 380 4.38 4.30 26.44
C LEU A 380 4.76 4.63 27.89
N GLN A 381 5.10 3.61 28.69
CA GLN A 381 5.52 3.77 30.08
C GLN A 381 6.99 4.17 30.25
N VAL A 382 7.87 3.98 29.25
CA VAL A 382 9.31 4.24 29.41
C VAL A 382 9.64 5.73 29.24
N PRO A 383 10.05 6.45 30.30
CA PRO A 383 10.43 7.87 30.20
C PRO A 383 11.70 8.08 29.36
N PHE A 384 12.53 7.03 29.22
CA PHE A 384 13.80 7.05 28.49
C PHE A 384 13.61 7.11 26.96
N LEU A 385 12.52 6.56 26.42
CA LEU A 385 12.25 6.60 24.97
C LEU A 385 12.04 8.04 24.50
N PHE A 386 11.30 8.82 25.30
CA PHE A 386 11.10 10.26 25.12
C PHE A 386 12.42 11.06 25.13
N LYS A 387 13.47 10.59 25.83
CA LYS A 387 14.80 11.21 25.83
C LYS A 387 15.63 10.87 24.59
N ARG A 388 15.51 9.65 24.06
CA ARG A 388 16.33 9.19 22.93
C ARG A 388 15.79 9.66 21.57
N LEU A 389 14.47 9.71 21.41
CA LEU A 389 13.81 10.21 20.20
C LEU A 389 13.97 11.74 20.01
N SER A 390 14.15 12.49 21.10
CA SER A 390 14.28 13.96 21.04
C SER A 390 15.53 14.51 20.37
N THR A 391 16.49 13.65 20.03
CA THR A 391 17.72 14.06 19.34
C THR A 391 17.54 14.07 17.81
N ILE A 392 16.47 13.45 17.29
CA ILE A 392 16.34 13.11 15.86
C ILE A 392 15.45 14.11 15.09
N PHE A 393 14.56 14.85 15.76
CA PHE A 393 13.74 15.90 15.13
C PHE A 393 13.67 17.16 16.01
N ARG A 394 13.87 18.34 15.42
CA ARG A 394 13.37 19.60 15.98
C ARG A 394 11.84 19.57 15.82
N SER A 395 11.12 19.81 16.91
CA SER A 395 9.66 19.68 17.06
C SER A 395 8.87 19.93 15.77
N VAL A 396 8.08 18.94 15.36
CA VAL A 396 7.02 19.14 14.35
C VAL A 396 5.89 19.87 15.06
N TYR A 397 5.79 21.18 14.84
CA TYR A 397 4.69 21.99 15.34
C TYR A 397 3.50 21.83 14.41
N PHE A 398 2.45 21.15 14.87
CA PHE A 398 1.11 21.35 14.31
C PHE A 398 0.65 22.74 14.76
N SER A 399 1.10 23.78 14.05
CA SER A 399 0.65 25.15 14.30
C SER A 399 -0.79 25.25 13.85
N THR A 400 -1.70 25.45 14.80
CA THR A 400 -3.04 25.98 14.51
C THR A 400 -2.87 27.37 13.92
N ALA A 401 -3.26 27.55 12.65
CA ALA A 401 -3.51 28.87 12.08
C ALA A 401 -4.88 29.37 12.54
#